data_AF-A0A927Z178-F1
#
_entry.id   AF-A0A927Z178-F1
#
_cell.length_a   1.000
_cell.length_b   1.000
_cell.length_c   1.000
_cell.angle_alpha   90.00
_cell.angle_beta   90.00
_cell.angle_gamma   90.00
#
_symmetry.space_group_name_H-M   'P 1'
#
loop_
_entity.id
_entity.type
_entity.pdbx_description
1 polymer ?
#
loop_
_entity_poly.entity_id
_entity_poly.type
_entity_poly.pdbx_seq_one_letter_code
_entity_poly.pdbx_strand_id
1 'polypeptide(L)' 'MLGTVIKNYINDKGLIQSRIAEKANMPINTFNDILNERRKIETLEYFKICSALGVNTEFFKEKLVEMNLINLVS' A
#
# COMPACT_ATOMS: atom_id res chain seq x y z
N MET A 1 -7.96 -1.91 4.97
CA MET A 1 -7.96 -1.01 3.80
C MET A 1 -6.63 -1.15 3.04
N LEU A 2 -6.51 -0.61 1.81
CA LEU A 2 -5.38 -0.86 0.90
C LEU A 2 -4.02 -0.41 1.44
N GLY A 3 -3.95 0.74 2.10
CA GLY A 3 -2.71 1.24 2.71
C GLY A 3 -2.15 0.26 3.75
N THR A 4 -3.01 -0.33 4.58
CA THR A 4 -2.62 -1.36 5.56
C THR A 4 -2.10 -2.64 4.89
N VAL A 5 -2.73 -3.07 3.79
CA VAL A 5 -2.25 -4.24 3.00
C VAL A 5 -0.84 -3.98 2.48
N ILE A 6 -0.61 -2.79 1.90
CA ILE A 6 0.70 -2.40 1.38
C ILE A 6 1.72 -2.32 2.52
N LYS A 7 1.35 -1.74 3.67
CA LYS A 7 2.20 -1.64 4.86
C LYS A 7 2.65 -3.01 5.35
N ASN A 8 1.72 -3.95 5.45
CA ASN A 8 2.02 -5.33 5.88
C ASN A 8 2.96 -6.00 4.87
N TYR A 9 2.71 -5.87 3.56
CA TYR A 9 3.61 -6.40 2.54
C TYR A 9 5.04 -5.86 2.67
N ILE A 10 5.19 -4.55 2.90
CA ILE A 10 6.50 -3.92 3.11
C ILE A 10 7.20 -4.53 4.32
N ASN A 11 6.50 -4.68 5.45
CA ASN A 11 7.05 -5.24 6.68
C ASN A 11 7.43 -6.72 6.52
N ASP A 12 6.56 -7.54 5.91
CA ASP A 12 6.77 -8.98 5.71
C ASP A 12 7.97 -9.26 4.80
N LYS A 13 8.28 -8.34 3.87
CA LYS A 13 9.45 -8.42 2.99
C LYS A 13 10.72 -7.79 3.58
N GLY A 14 10.66 -7.23 4.80
CA GLY A 14 11.78 -6.52 5.41
C GLY A 14 12.20 -5.25 4.63
N LEU A 15 11.27 -4.66 3.87
CA LEU A 15 11.53 -3.46 3.07
C LEU A 15 11.44 -2.20 3.93
N ILE A 16 12.26 -1.21 3.61
CA ILE A 16 12.31 0.07 4.34
C ILE A 16 11.32 1.05 3.73
N GLN A 17 10.30 1.48 4.49
CA GLN A 17 9.25 2.39 4.02
C GLN A 17 9.79 3.69 3.40
N SER A 18 10.83 4.30 4.00
CA SER A 18 11.46 5.51 3.46
C SER A 18 12.09 5.31 2.08
N ARG A 19 12.66 4.13 1.83
CA ARG A 19 13.22 3.77 0.51
C ARG A 19 12.12 3.54 -0.52
N ILE A 20 10.98 3.00 -0.13
CA ILE A 20 9.84 2.84 -1.03
C ILE A 20 9.22 4.19 -1.38
N ALA A 21 9.06 5.09 -0.41
CA ALA A 21 8.59 6.45 -0.65
C ALA A 21 9.50 7.23 -1.60
N GLU A 22 10.83 7.12 -1.41
CA GLU A 22 11.84 7.68 -2.30
C GLU A 22 11.69 7.16 -3.74
N LYS A 23 11.61 5.84 -3.92
CA LYS A 23 11.39 5.21 -5.24
C LYS A 23 10.06 5.60 -5.88
N ALA A 24 9.02 5.80 -5.09
CA ALA A 24 7.70 6.23 -5.56
C ALA A 24 7.66 7.74 -5.88
N ASN A 25 8.74 8.49 -5.60
CA ASN A 25 8.79 9.94 -5.66
C ASN A 25 7.64 10.58 -4.85
N MET A 26 7.49 10.13 -3.61
CA MET A 26 6.45 10.58 -2.68
C MET A 26 7.08 11.13 -1.40
N PRO A 27 6.56 12.24 -0.84
CA PRO A 27 6.95 12.67 0.49
C PRO A 27 6.67 11.57 1.52
N ILE A 28 7.63 11.29 2.41
CA ILE A 28 7.50 10.22 3.40
C ILE A 28 6.28 10.38 4.31
N ASN A 29 5.92 11.62 4.66
CA ASN A 29 4.73 11.88 5.48
C ASN A 29 3.45 11.48 4.74
N THR A 30 3.33 11.87 3.47
CA THR A 30 2.24 11.47 2.56
C THR A 30 2.15 9.94 2.44
N PHE A 31 3.27 9.27 2.20
CA PHE A 31 3.32 7.82 2.10
C PHE A 31 2.89 7.14 3.42
N ASN A 32 3.39 7.64 4.55
CA ASN A 32 3.01 7.13 5.87
C ASN A 32 1.54 7.39 6.20
N ASP A 33 0.96 8.52 5.79
CA ASP A 33 -0.47 8.80 5.98
C ASP A 33 -1.33 7.81 5.19
N ILE A 34 -0.91 7.42 3.98
CA ILE A 34 -1.56 6.36 3.20
C ILE A 34 -1.44 5.02 3.91
N LEU A 35 -0.22 4.61 4.29
CA LEU A 35 0.03 3.30 4.89
C LEU A 35 -0.67 3.11 6.25
N ASN A 36 -0.92 4.20 6.97
CA ASN A 36 -1.63 4.19 8.24
C ASN A 36 -3.11 4.58 8.11
N GLU A 37 -3.64 4.67 6.88
CA GLU A 37 -5.05 4.98 6.60
C GLU A 37 -5.53 6.32 7.19
N ARG A 38 -4.61 7.25 7.46
CA ARG A 38 -4.95 8.63 7.85
C ARG A 38 -5.44 9.45 6.67
N ARG A 39 -5.20 8.97 5.45
CA ARG A 39 -5.79 9.50 4.21
C ARG A 39 -6.06 8.39 3.21
N LYS A 40 -6.93 8.68 2.25
CA LYS A 40 -7.16 7.81 1.10
C LYS A 40 -5.98 7.84 0.14
N ILE A 41 -5.74 6.71 -0.51
CA ILE A 41 -4.78 6.57 -1.60
C ILE A 41 -5.44 6.95 -2.93
N GLU A 42 -4.79 7.81 -3.71
CA GLU A 42 -5.23 8.14 -5.06
C GLU A 42 -4.69 7.15 -6.09
N THR A 43 -5.39 7.00 -7.22
CA THR A 43 -5.05 6.01 -8.26
C THR A 43 -3.61 6.15 -8.77
N LEU A 44 -3.15 7.38 -9.04
CA LEU A 44 -1.78 7.63 -9.50
C LEU A 44 -0.73 7.29 -8.44
N GLU A 45 -1.07 7.44 -7.15
CA GLU A 45 -0.18 7.10 -6.05
C GLU A 45 -0.08 5.60 -5.90
N TYR A 46 -1.19 4.89 -6.05
CA TYR A 46 -1.18 3.42 -6.11
C TYR A 46 -0.27 2.90 -7.22
N PHE A 47 -0.33 3.48 -8.43
CA PHE A 47 0.56 3.09 -9.52
C PHE A 47 2.03 3.33 -9.21
N LYS A 48 2.37 4.49 -8.63
CA LYS A 48 3.75 4.80 -8.21
C LYS A 48 4.26 3.82 -7.16
N ILE A 49 3.41 3.48 -6.18
CA ILE A 49 3.76 2.55 -5.11
C ILE A 49 3.96 1.13 -5.65
N CYS A 50 3.08 0.65 -6.54
CA CYS A 50 3.25 -0.66 -7.19
C CYS A 50 4.57 -0.72 -7.98
N SER A 51 4.86 0.34 -8.75
CA SER A 51 6.12 0.46 -9.48
C SER A 51 7.33 0.45 -8.55
N ALA A 52 7.27 1.17 -7.43
CA ALA A 52 8.36 1.23 -6.44
C ALA A 52 8.60 -0.11 -5.73
N LEU A 53 7.55 -0.90 -5.56
CA LEU A 53 7.58 -2.24 -4.98
C LEU A 53 7.92 -3.35 -6.00
N GLY A 54 7.96 -3.02 -7.30
CA GLY A 54 8.22 -3.99 -8.37
C GLY A 54 7.09 -5.01 -8.55
N VAL A 55 5.84 -4.63 -8.24
CA VAL A 55 4.66 -5.48 -8.40
C VAL A 55 3.71 -4.88 -9.42
N ASN A 56 2.87 -5.72 -10.04
CA ASN A 56 1.82 -5.24 -10.95
C ASN A 56 0.66 -4.60 -10.17
N THR A 57 -0.23 -3.91 -10.88
CA THR A 57 -1.32 -3.13 -10.29
C THR A 57 -2.49 -3.99 -9.82
N GLU A 58 -2.52 -5.27 -10.16
CA GLU A 58 -3.52 -6.23 -9.68
C GLU A 58 -3.02 -7.05 -8.48
N PHE A 59 -1.76 -6.90 -8.08
CA PHE A 59 -1.10 -7.73 -7.07
C PHE A 59 -1.84 -7.75 -5.73
N PHE A 60 -2.46 -6.63 -5.35
CA PHE A 60 -3.18 -6.51 -4.08
C PHE A 60 -4.69 -6.81 -4.19
N LYS A 61 -5.19 -7.19 -5.38
CA LYS A 61 -6.61 -7.42 -5.64
C LYS A 61 -7.20 -8.52 -4.75
N GLU A 62 -6.53 -9.67 -4.67
CA GLU A 62 -7.02 -10.82 -3.88
C GLU A 62 -7.06 -10.49 -2.39
N LYS A 63 -5.98 -9.90 -1.85
CA LYS A 63 -5.91 -9.47 -0.44
C LYS A 63 -6.96 -8.41 -0.09
N LEU A 64 -7.31 -7.53 -1.03
CA LEU A 64 -8.39 -6.57 -0.85
C LEU A 64 -9.76 -7.25 -0.77
N VAL A 65 -10.00 -8.25 -1.62
CA VAL A 65 -11.25 -9.03 -1.61
C VAL A 65 -11.38 -9.81 -0.30
N GLU A 66 -10.31 -10.49 0.13
CA GLU A 66 -10.28 -11.24 1.40
C GLU A 66 -10.60 -10.34 2.61
N MET A 67 -9.97 -9.16 2.70
CA MET A 67 -10.25 -8.22 3.79
C MET A 67 -11.66 -7.65 3.75
N ASN A 68 -12.21 -7.39 2.56
CA ASN A 68 -13.60 -6.93 2.43
C ASN A 68 -14.59 -8.02 2.83
N LEU A 69 -14.32 -9.28 2.51
CA LEU A 69 -15.15 -10.40 2.94
C LEU A 69 -15.16 -10.54 4.45
N ILE A 70 -14.01 -10.43 5.11
CA ILE A 70 -13.91 -10.47 6.58
C ILE A 70 -14.78 -9.38 7.21
N ASN A 71 -14.71 -8.14 6.72
CA ASN A 71 -15.51 -7.02 7.25
C ASN A 71 -17.02 -7.17 7.00
N LEU A 72 -17.45 -8.05 6.09
CA LEU A 72 -18.87 -8.34 5.83
C LEU A 72 -19.43 -9.45 6.74
N VAL A 73 -18.58 -10.22 7.42
CA VAL A 73 -18.97 -11.33 8.31
C VAL A 73 -18.60 -11.09 9.78
N SER A 74 -18.09 -9.89 10.11
CA SER A 74 -17.74 -9.43 11.45
C SER A 74 -18.56 -8.21 11.84
#